data_AF-A0AB33JN88-F1
#
_entry.id   AF-A0AB33JN88-F1
#
_cell.length_a   1.000
_cell.length_b   1.000
_cell.length_c   1.000
_cell.angle_alpha   90.00
_cell.angle_beta   90.00
_cell.angle_gamma   90.00
#
_symmetry.space_group_name_H-M   'P 1'
#
loop_
_entity.id
_entity.type
_entity.pdbx_description
1 polymer ?
#
loop_
_entity_poly.entity_id
_entity_poly.type
_entity_poly.pdbx_seq_one_letter_code
_entity_poly.pdbx_strand_id
1 'polypeptide(L)'
;MMRNSFVFYRSFNEAMKELSETDQLVLYRAIVGYGLDGQEASFDSSYLRMAWKLIKPQLDVNWRRYENGCKGGAPVGSHNNPSGRRGNQPRTNQELTKNKRNDNDNDNDNGNVNVDNKESKPKKDELALSVSSSTQKFVQYNQWLQTNCPHLLKMEQMTEKELDTLLLNYESEDVFNTLRSMENYKDTAKKNRSVYRTLRNWLNRDNKKKGGMR
;
A
#
# COMPACT_ATOMS: atom_id res chain seq x y z
N MET A 1 -3.24 -15.83 19.45
CA MET A 1 -2.35 -14.72 19.88
C MET A 1 -3.24 -13.52 20.15
N MET A 2 -3.08 -12.83 21.27
CA MET A 2 -3.94 -11.68 21.64
C MET A 2 -3.13 -10.38 21.51
N ARG A 3 -3.73 -9.34 20.94
CA ARG A 3 -3.11 -8.01 20.78
C ARG A 3 -3.80 -6.99 21.66
N ASN A 4 -3.04 -6.02 22.17
CA ASN A 4 -3.58 -4.93 23.00
C ASN A 4 -4.23 -3.81 22.16
N SER A 5 -4.00 -3.77 20.86
CA SER A 5 -4.55 -2.77 19.96
C SER A 5 -4.56 -3.24 18.51
N PHE A 6 -5.39 -2.60 17.69
CA PHE A 6 -5.42 -2.75 16.25
C PHE A 6 -5.80 -1.41 15.59
N VAL A 7 -5.60 -1.30 14.27
CA VAL A 7 -5.99 -0.09 13.53
C VAL A 7 -7.43 -0.24 13.05
N PHE A 8 -8.26 0.72 13.42
CA PHE A 8 -9.62 0.84 12.95
C PHE A 8 -9.74 2.04 12.00
N TYR A 9 -10.19 1.80 10.77
CA TYR A 9 -10.21 2.82 9.72
C TYR A 9 -11.49 3.63 9.75
N ARG A 10 -11.38 4.95 9.54
CA ARG A 10 -12.51 5.87 9.43
C ARG A 10 -13.52 5.44 8.37
N SER A 11 -13.03 4.92 7.24
CA SER A 11 -13.87 4.42 6.14
C SER A 11 -14.81 3.30 6.57
N PHE A 12 -14.39 2.45 7.53
CA PHE A 12 -15.26 1.40 8.06
C PHE A 12 -16.41 2.01 8.85
N ASN A 13 -16.11 2.97 9.73
CA ASN A 13 -17.15 3.67 10.49
C ASN A 13 -18.15 4.36 9.56
N GLU A 14 -17.65 5.09 8.56
CA GLU A 14 -18.50 5.82 7.61
C GLU A 14 -19.41 4.89 6.83
N ALA A 15 -18.89 3.78 6.29
CA ALA A 15 -19.71 2.80 5.60
C ALA A 15 -20.74 2.13 6.53
N MET A 16 -20.39 1.88 7.79
CA MET A 16 -21.25 1.23 8.76
C MET A 16 -22.37 2.14 9.31
N LYS A 17 -22.27 3.47 9.15
CA LYS A 17 -23.35 4.40 9.56
C LYS A 17 -24.62 4.26 8.75
N GLU A 18 -24.54 3.66 7.56
CA GLU A 18 -25.69 3.38 6.69
C GLU A 18 -26.46 2.10 7.11
N LEU A 19 -25.92 1.32 8.06
CA LEU A 19 -26.53 0.09 8.54
C LEU A 19 -27.48 0.35 9.73
N SER A 20 -28.36 -0.63 10.00
CA SER A 20 -29.15 -0.63 11.25
C SER A 20 -28.22 -0.74 12.46
N GLU A 21 -28.62 -0.21 13.63
CA GLU A 21 -27.80 -0.28 14.85
C GLU A 21 -27.42 -1.73 15.23
N THR A 22 -28.34 -2.68 15.00
CA THR A 22 -28.11 -4.10 15.24
C THR A 22 -27.01 -4.66 14.33
N ASP A 23 -27.10 -4.40 13.03
CA ASP A 23 -26.13 -4.89 12.04
C ASP A 23 -24.78 -4.20 12.19
N GLN A 24 -24.81 -2.91 12.52
CA GLN A 24 -23.64 -2.12 12.85
C GLN A 24 -22.89 -2.73 14.04
N LEU A 25 -23.60 -3.06 15.12
CA LEU A 25 -23.01 -3.70 16.30
C LEU A 25 -22.42 -5.07 15.98
N VAL A 26 -23.11 -5.88 15.18
CA VAL A 26 -22.64 -7.20 14.74
C VAL A 26 -21.30 -7.06 13.98
N LEU A 27 -21.22 -6.11 13.04
CA LEU A 27 -20.01 -5.91 12.26
C LEU A 27 -18.87 -5.29 13.09
N TYR A 28 -19.18 -4.37 14.02
CA TYR A 28 -18.19 -3.86 14.99
C TYR A 28 -17.58 -4.98 15.84
N ARG A 29 -18.42 -5.87 16.40
CA ARG A 29 -17.96 -7.01 17.20
C ARG A 29 -17.05 -7.93 16.39
N ALA A 30 -17.41 -8.20 15.14
CA ALA A 30 -16.57 -9.01 14.25
C ALA A 30 -15.21 -8.35 13.97
N ILE A 31 -15.18 -7.05 13.64
CA ILE A 31 -13.94 -6.32 13.37
C ILE A 31 -13.04 -6.28 14.61
N VAL A 32 -13.61 -6.01 15.78
CA VAL A 32 -12.87 -5.95 17.05
C VAL A 32 -12.35 -7.33 17.44
N GLY A 33 -13.18 -8.37 17.40
CA GLY A 33 -12.79 -9.74 17.74
C GLY A 33 -11.71 -10.28 16.81
N TYR A 34 -11.80 -9.99 15.51
CA TYR A 34 -10.73 -10.35 14.58
C TYR A 34 -9.48 -9.48 14.78
N GLY A 35 -9.64 -8.18 15.00
CA GLY A 35 -8.54 -7.24 15.18
C GLY A 35 -7.70 -7.54 16.43
N LEU A 36 -8.32 -7.87 17.55
CA LEU A 36 -7.61 -8.12 18.81
C LEU A 36 -7.19 -9.59 18.96
N ASP A 37 -8.08 -10.52 18.61
CA ASP A 37 -7.94 -11.93 18.98
C ASP A 37 -7.80 -12.87 17.78
N GLY A 38 -7.98 -12.36 16.55
CA GLY A 38 -7.93 -13.16 15.33
C GLY A 38 -9.14 -14.09 15.16
N GLN A 39 -10.24 -13.80 15.84
CA GLN A 39 -11.46 -14.61 15.80
C GLN A 39 -12.21 -14.39 14.48
N GLU A 40 -12.38 -15.46 13.70
CA GLU A 40 -13.15 -15.41 12.46
C GLU A 40 -14.65 -15.21 12.78
N ALA A 41 -15.29 -14.33 12.02
CA ALA A 41 -16.71 -14.04 12.17
C ALA A 41 -17.52 -14.70 11.05
N SER A 42 -18.66 -15.26 11.43
CA SER A 42 -19.70 -15.73 10.50
C SER A 42 -20.94 -14.87 10.65
N PHE A 43 -21.61 -14.60 9.54
CA PHE A 43 -22.83 -13.79 9.52
C PHE A 43 -23.91 -14.55 8.78
N ASP A 44 -25.16 -14.48 9.25
CA ASP A 44 -26.32 -15.06 8.57
C ASP A 44 -26.77 -14.19 7.39
N SER A 45 -26.62 -12.88 7.54
CA SER A 45 -26.88 -11.89 6.49
C SER A 45 -25.83 -11.95 5.37
N SER A 46 -26.29 -12.04 4.12
CA SER A 46 -25.44 -12.06 2.93
C SER A 46 -24.65 -10.76 2.73
N TYR A 47 -25.27 -9.61 2.98
CA TYR A 47 -24.60 -8.31 2.82
C TYR A 47 -23.56 -8.06 3.92
N LEU A 48 -23.77 -8.57 5.14
CA LEU A 48 -22.75 -8.52 6.19
C LEU A 48 -21.56 -9.43 5.86
N ARG A 49 -21.80 -10.63 5.32
CA ARG A 49 -20.71 -11.48 4.80
C ARG A 49 -19.94 -10.78 3.68
N MET A 50 -20.62 -10.07 2.79
CA MET A 50 -19.99 -9.29 1.72
C MET A 50 -19.11 -8.18 2.30
N ALA A 51 -19.66 -7.37 3.23
CA ALA A 51 -18.90 -6.33 3.92
C ALA A 51 -17.67 -6.90 4.63
N TRP A 52 -17.83 -8.03 5.32
CA TRP A 52 -16.73 -8.75 5.97
C TRP A 52 -15.62 -9.13 5.00
N LYS A 53 -15.97 -9.75 3.86
CA LYS A 53 -15.00 -10.13 2.82
C LYS A 53 -14.21 -8.95 2.26
N LEU A 54 -14.79 -7.74 2.27
CA LEU A 54 -14.11 -6.52 1.83
C LEU A 54 -13.23 -5.91 2.92
N ILE A 55 -13.64 -5.99 4.18
CA ILE A 55 -12.92 -5.41 5.33
C ILE A 55 -11.74 -6.30 5.76
N LYS A 56 -11.98 -7.62 5.86
CA LYS A 56 -11.02 -8.60 6.40
C LYS A 56 -9.62 -8.52 5.76
N PRO A 57 -9.46 -8.39 4.42
CA PRO A 57 -8.13 -8.29 3.81
C PRO A 57 -7.28 -7.14 4.38
N GLN A 58 -7.89 -6.02 4.77
CA GLN A 58 -7.16 -4.92 5.39
C GLN A 58 -6.72 -5.25 6.83
N LEU A 59 -7.55 -5.99 7.57
CA LEU A 59 -7.19 -6.50 8.90
C LEU A 59 -6.09 -7.56 8.82
N ASP A 60 -6.10 -8.41 7.79
CA ASP A 60 -5.07 -9.43 7.54
C ASP A 60 -3.70 -8.78 7.31
N VAL A 61 -3.66 -7.69 6.53
CA VAL A 61 -2.43 -6.89 6.33
C VAL A 61 -1.95 -6.29 7.65
N ASN A 62 -2.86 -5.84 8.53
CA ASN A 62 -2.50 -5.35 9.85
C ASN A 62 -1.89 -6.47 10.71
N TRP A 63 -2.49 -7.66 10.73
CA TRP A 63 -1.94 -8.84 11.42
C TRP A 63 -0.53 -9.19 10.93
N ARG A 64 -0.32 -9.25 9.60
CA ARG A 64 1.02 -9.50 9.02
C ARG A 64 2.04 -8.46 9.48
N ARG A 65 1.68 -7.18 9.51
CA ARG A 65 2.57 -6.11 9.99
C ARG A 65 2.90 -6.26 11.47
N TYR A 66 1.92 -6.62 12.29
CA TYR A 66 2.13 -6.87 13.71
C TYR A 66 3.08 -8.05 13.94
N GLU A 67 2.83 -9.19 13.30
CA GLU A 67 3.69 -10.38 13.40
C GLU A 67 5.13 -10.08 12.98
N ASN A 68 5.30 -9.33 11.89
CA ASN A 68 6.62 -8.90 11.44
C ASN A 68 7.28 -7.94 12.44
N GLY A 69 6.51 -7.05 13.07
CA GLY A 69 7.00 -6.18 14.14
C GLY A 69 7.45 -6.96 15.39
N CYS A 70 6.74 -8.04 15.75
CA CYS A 70 7.11 -8.92 16.87
C CYS A 70 8.43 -9.67 16.63
N LYS A 71 8.78 -9.97 15.37
CA LYS A 71 10.05 -10.62 15.00
C LYS A 71 11.26 -9.68 15.13
N GLY A 72 11.04 -8.40 15.41
CA GLY A 72 12.08 -7.40 15.59
C GLY A 72 12.41 -6.64 14.31
N GLY A 73 13.21 -5.58 14.47
CA GLY A 73 13.65 -4.72 13.38
C GLY A 73 14.87 -5.26 12.62
N ALA A 74 15.63 -4.35 12.00
CA ALA A 74 16.75 -4.66 11.13
C ALA A 74 17.71 -5.75 11.66
N PRO A 75 18.30 -6.57 10.76
CA PRO A 75 19.21 -7.64 11.16
C PRO A 75 20.35 -7.13 12.04
N VAL A 76 20.70 -7.92 13.05
CA VAL A 76 21.85 -7.67 13.92
C VAL A 76 23.10 -7.51 13.05
N GLY A 77 23.77 -6.34 13.13
CA GLY A 77 24.98 -6.04 12.35
C GLY A 77 24.75 -5.42 10.96
N SER A 78 23.51 -5.03 10.62
CA SER A 78 23.24 -4.21 9.44
C SER A 78 24.03 -2.89 9.48
N HIS A 79 24.63 -2.49 8.34
CA HIS A 79 25.39 -1.23 8.18
C HIS A 79 24.62 0.02 8.61
N ASN A 80 23.28 -0.06 8.70
CA ASN A 80 22.41 1.04 9.13
C ASN A 80 22.25 1.14 10.66
N ASN A 81 22.86 0.24 11.45
CA ASN A 81 22.97 0.38 12.91
C ASN A 81 24.39 0.05 13.40
N PRO A 82 25.38 0.95 13.19
CA PRO A 82 26.78 0.69 13.50
C PRO A 82 27.06 0.55 15.01
N SER A 83 26.14 1.01 15.87
CA SER A 83 26.39 1.10 17.31
C SER A 83 25.74 -0.01 18.12
N GLY A 84 24.84 -0.83 17.55
CA GLY A 84 24.11 -1.87 18.30
C GLY A 84 23.47 -1.37 19.59
N ARG A 85 23.25 -0.05 19.73
CA ARG A 85 22.73 0.55 20.96
C ARG A 85 21.25 0.22 21.04
N ARG A 86 20.97 -0.81 21.84
CA ARG A 86 19.65 -1.16 22.33
C ARG A 86 19.03 0.08 22.98
N GLY A 87 18.22 0.83 22.24
CA GLY A 87 17.19 1.64 22.88
C GLY A 87 16.25 0.65 23.56
N ASN A 88 16.04 0.79 24.87
CA ASN A 88 15.18 -0.07 25.68
C ASN A 88 13.88 -0.41 24.92
N GLN A 89 13.77 -1.64 24.42
CA GLN A 89 12.50 -2.19 23.98
C GLN A 89 11.66 -2.53 25.23
N PRO A 90 10.33 -2.42 25.16
CA PRO A 90 9.46 -2.79 26.27
C PRO A 90 9.67 -4.25 26.63
N ARG A 91 9.99 -4.52 27.90
CA ARG A 91 9.96 -5.86 28.46
C ARG A 91 8.51 -6.29 28.57
N THR A 92 8.04 -7.09 27.61
CA THR A 92 6.84 -7.90 27.81
C THR A 92 7.15 -9.31 27.34
N ASN A 93 7.05 -10.26 28.29
CA ASN A 93 7.40 -11.67 28.19
C ASN A 93 6.99 -12.31 26.85
N GLN A 94 7.92 -13.00 26.19
CA GLN A 94 7.67 -14.27 25.48
C GLN A 94 8.99 -14.93 25.07
N GLU A 95 9.01 -16.26 25.16
CA GLU A 95 10.18 -17.14 25.15
C GLU A 95 11.04 -17.03 23.87
N LEU A 96 12.37 -17.08 24.06
CA LEU A 96 13.34 -17.23 22.97
C LEU A 96 13.19 -18.62 22.32
N THR A 97 12.42 -18.72 21.23
CA THR A 97 12.61 -19.81 20.27
C THR A 97 13.66 -19.40 19.24
N LYS A 98 14.86 -19.99 19.33
CA LYS A 98 15.84 -20.00 18.24
C LYS A 98 15.23 -20.74 17.05
N ASN A 99 14.91 -20.05 15.96
CA ASN A 99 14.57 -20.71 14.71
C ASN A 99 15.45 -20.25 13.55
N LYS A 100 15.93 -21.27 12.82
CA LYS A 100 16.65 -21.20 11.54
C LYS A 100 15.85 -20.39 10.52
N ARG A 101 16.60 -19.69 9.67
CA ARG A 101 16.08 -18.98 8.49
C ARG A 101 15.37 -19.96 7.58
N ASN A 102 14.10 -19.71 7.30
CA ASN A 102 13.49 -20.09 6.03
C ASN A 102 13.32 -18.79 5.24
N ASP A 103 14.22 -18.57 4.29
CA ASP A 103 14.06 -17.55 3.26
C ASP A 103 12.95 -18.07 2.32
N ASN A 104 11.74 -17.57 2.50
CA ASN A 104 10.71 -17.68 1.47
C ASN A 104 9.87 -16.40 1.49
N ASP A 105 10.44 -15.35 0.91
CA ASP A 105 9.71 -14.14 0.54
C ASP A 105 8.94 -14.45 -0.75
N ASN A 106 7.69 -14.90 -0.58
CA ASN A 106 6.72 -14.94 -1.68
C ASN A 106 5.48 -14.18 -1.23
N ASP A 107 5.52 -12.85 -1.35
CA ASP A 107 4.32 -12.02 -1.31
C ASP A 107 3.59 -12.21 -2.65
N ASN A 108 2.82 -13.29 -2.72
CA ASN A 108 1.79 -13.48 -3.73
C ASN A 108 0.59 -12.61 -3.32
N ASP A 109 0.52 -11.39 -3.86
CA ASP A 109 -0.74 -10.62 -3.87
C ASP A 109 -1.60 -11.22 -4.99
N ASN A 110 -2.58 -12.02 -4.59
CA ASN A 110 -3.41 -12.80 -5.48
C ASN A 110 -4.10 -11.88 -6.50
N GLY A 111 -3.73 -12.10 -7.76
CA GLY A 111 -4.36 -11.50 -8.92
C GLY A 111 -5.82 -11.92 -9.00
N ASN A 112 -6.62 -10.92 -9.35
CA ASN A 112 -8.00 -11.08 -9.80
C ASN A 112 -8.07 -12.13 -10.93
N VAL A 113 -8.91 -13.14 -10.76
CA VAL A 113 -9.19 -14.16 -11.76
C VAL A 113 -9.92 -13.50 -12.94
N ASN A 114 -9.24 -13.35 -14.07
CA ASN A 114 -9.86 -13.03 -15.34
C ASN A 114 -10.05 -14.34 -16.13
N VAL A 115 -11.29 -14.81 -16.24
CA VAL A 115 -11.69 -15.77 -17.28
C VAL A 115 -12.82 -15.13 -18.08
N ASP A 116 -12.38 -14.60 -19.21
CA ASP A 116 -13.00 -14.54 -20.53
C ASP A 116 -14.49 -14.16 -20.69
N ASN A 117 -14.62 -12.92 -21.16
CA ASN A 117 -15.55 -12.36 -22.12
C ASN A 117 -16.39 -13.36 -22.97
N LYS A 118 -17.73 -13.32 -22.83
CA LYS A 118 -18.67 -13.32 -23.97
C LYS A 118 -19.92 -12.49 -23.68
N GLU A 119 -19.87 -11.26 -24.17
CA GLU A 119 -20.90 -10.54 -24.92
C GLU A 119 -22.34 -10.43 -24.37
N SER A 120 -22.71 -9.23 -23.93
CA SER A 120 -23.94 -8.53 -24.38
C SER A 120 -23.96 -7.06 -23.90
N LYS A 121 -24.00 -6.10 -24.84
CA LYS A 121 -24.36 -4.67 -24.64
C LYS A 121 -25.89 -4.51 -24.50
N PRO A 122 -26.49 -3.29 -24.26
CA PRO A 122 -25.99 -1.91 -23.99
C PRO A 122 -26.62 -1.28 -22.70
N LYS A 123 -26.31 -0.07 -22.16
CA LYS A 123 -26.20 1.34 -22.64
C LYS A 123 -25.32 2.16 -21.62
N LYS A 124 -24.24 2.86 -21.97
CA LYS A 124 -24.06 4.19 -22.63
C LYS A 124 -24.35 5.40 -21.68
N ASP A 125 -23.51 6.41 -21.41
CA ASP A 125 -22.37 6.97 -22.18
C ASP A 125 -21.36 7.87 -21.38
N GLU A 126 -21.37 7.99 -20.05
CA GLU A 126 -20.44 8.93 -19.36
C GLU A 126 -19.10 8.32 -18.86
N LEU A 127 -19.09 7.04 -18.49
CA LEU A 127 -17.92 6.43 -17.82
C LEU A 127 -16.79 6.02 -18.80
N ALA A 128 -17.10 5.92 -20.09
CA ALA A 128 -16.16 5.47 -21.11
C ALA A 128 -15.06 6.50 -21.43
N LEU A 129 -15.34 7.81 -21.31
CA LEU A 129 -14.34 8.87 -21.57
C LEU A 129 -13.30 8.98 -20.45
N SER A 130 -13.71 8.74 -19.20
CA SER A 130 -12.82 8.80 -18.03
C SER A 130 -11.81 7.65 -18.03
N VAL A 131 -12.28 6.43 -18.31
CA VAL A 131 -11.44 5.23 -18.37
C VAL A 131 -10.48 5.29 -19.56
N SER A 132 -10.90 5.79 -20.73
CA SER A 132 -9.98 5.94 -21.86
C SER A 132 -8.91 7.01 -21.60
N SER A 133 -9.25 8.09 -20.88
CA SER A 133 -8.32 9.19 -20.59
C SER A 133 -7.24 8.81 -19.57
N SER A 134 -7.57 8.08 -18.50
CA SER A 134 -6.59 7.59 -17.51
C SER A 134 -5.56 6.66 -18.16
N THR A 135 -6.03 5.70 -18.95
CA THR A 135 -5.15 4.77 -19.69
C THR A 135 -4.33 5.49 -20.76
N GLN A 136 -4.89 6.51 -21.42
CA GLN A 136 -4.15 7.33 -22.39
C GLN A 136 -3.03 8.17 -21.73
N LYS A 137 -3.24 8.67 -20.51
CA LYS A 137 -2.20 9.40 -19.75
C LYS A 137 -1.05 8.48 -19.35
N PHE A 138 -1.34 7.26 -18.90
CA PHE A 138 -0.29 6.30 -18.56
C PHE A 138 0.54 5.87 -19.77
N VAL A 139 -0.11 5.67 -20.92
CA VAL A 139 0.59 5.40 -22.20
C VAL A 139 1.50 6.56 -22.59
N GLN A 140 1.01 7.81 -22.53
CA GLN A 140 1.81 9.01 -22.81
C GLN A 140 2.99 9.17 -21.85
N TYR A 141 2.78 8.91 -20.56
CA TYR A 141 3.84 8.88 -19.56
C TYR A 141 4.94 7.88 -19.93
N ASN A 142 4.58 6.64 -20.27
CA ASN A 142 5.56 5.61 -20.61
C ASN A 142 6.36 5.97 -21.87
N GLN A 143 5.71 6.53 -22.89
CA GLN A 143 6.39 7.02 -24.10
C GLN A 143 7.35 8.18 -23.79
N TRP A 144 6.91 9.12 -22.93
CA TRP A 144 7.74 10.23 -22.51
C TRP A 144 8.95 9.76 -21.71
N LEU A 145 8.76 8.79 -20.79
CA LEU A 145 9.82 8.24 -19.95
C LEU A 145 10.88 7.53 -20.78
N GLN A 146 10.48 6.76 -21.79
CA GLN A 146 11.42 6.12 -22.72
C GLN A 146 12.30 7.13 -23.46
N THR A 147 11.72 8.25 -23.87
CA THR A 147 12.43 9.30 -24.63
C THR A 147 13.30 10.18 -23.74
N ASN A 148 12.84 10.53 -22.54
CA ASN A 148 13.46 11.57 -21.70
C ASN A 148 14.25 11.02 -20.51
N CYS A 149 13.94 9.81 -20.04
CA CYS A 149 14.56 9.22 -18.85
C CYS A 149 14.91 7.72 -19.04
N PRO A 150 15.75 7.39 -20.04
CA PRO A 150 16.07 6.01 -20.36
C PRO A 150 16.82 5.28 -19.24
N HIS A 151 17.56 5.96 -18.37
CA HIS A 151 18.21 5.29 -17.23
C HIS A 151 17.21 4.83 -16.17
N LEU A 152 16.09 5.54 -16.00
CA LEU A 152 15.02 5.13 -15.07
C LEU A 152 14.29 3.86 -15.51
N LEU A 153 14.39 3.46 -16.80
CA LEU A 153 13.84 2.19 -17.28
C LEU A 153 14.49 0.95 -16.66
N LYS A 154 15.71 1.10 -16.10
CA LYS A 154 16.43 0.01 -15.41
C LYS A 154 15.84 -0.31 -14.03
N MET A 155 14.93 0.53 -13.54
CA MET A 155 14.23 0.35 -12.27
C MET A 155 12.87 -0.31 -12.50
N GLU A 156 12.24 -0.75 -11.42
CA GLU A 156 10.84 -1.15 -11.41
C GLU A 156 9.96 0.06 -11.76
N GLN A 157 9.24 -0.07 -12.88
CA GLN A 157 8.36 0.96 -13.40
C GLN A 157 7.13 1.11 -12.51
N MET A 158 6.58 2.32 -12.48
CA MET A 158 5.39 2.59 -11.69
C MET A 158 4.11 2.16 -12.40
N THR A 159 3.10 1.81 -11.62
CA THR A 159 1.76 1.44 -12.13
C THR A 159 0.93 2.67 -12.49
N GLU A 160 -0.12 2.49 -13.29
CA GLU A 160 -1.09 3.53 -13.64
C GLU A 160 -1.70 4.18 -12.38
N LYS A 161 -2.09 3.37 -11.39
CA LYS A 161 -2.64 3.86 -10.12
C LYS A 161 -1.64 4.71 -9.33
N GLU A 162 -0.37 4.35 -9.34
CA GLU A 162 0.68 5.12 -8.69
C GLU A 162 0.91 6.46 -9.42
N LEU A 163 0.82 6.48 -10.75
CA LEU A 163 0.94 7.70 -11.55
C LEU A 163 -0.23 8.63 -11.26
N ASP A 164 -1.46 8.10 -11.26
CA ASP A 164 -2.65 8.87 -10.91
C ASP A 164 -2.54 9.43 -9.49
N THR A 165 -2.05 8.63 -8.54
CA THR A 165 -1.81 9.11 -7.16
C THR A 165 -0.80 10.26 -7.12
N LEU A 166 0.25 10.25 -7.94
CA LEU A 166 1.19 11.37 -8.00
C LEU A 166 0.54 12.61 -8.62
N LEU A 167 -0.17 12.45 -9.73
CA LEU A 167 -0.83 13.57 -10.42
C LEU A 167 -2.00 14.17 -9.64
N LEU A 168 -2.58 13.42 -8.69
CA LEU A 168 -3.58 13.94 -7.75
C LEU A 168 -2.97 14.76 -6.60
N ASN A 169 -1.73 14.47 -6.21
CA ASN A 169 -1.10 15.06 -5.02
C ASN A 169 -0.02 16.10 -5.33
N TYR A 170 0.42 16.16 -6.59
CA TYR A 170 1.50 17.03 -7.05
C TYR A 170 1.14 17.61 -8.42
N GLU A 171 1.57 18.83 -8.66
CA GLU A 171 1.49 19.44 -9.99
C GLU A 171 2.28 18.58 -11.00
N SER A 172 1.70 18.36 -12.17
CA SER A 172 2.29 17.49 -13.19
C SER A 172 3.70 17.93 -13.56
N GLU A 173 3.95 19.24 -13.64
CA GLU A 173 5.27 19.83 -13.91
C GLU A 173 6.32 19.45 -12.86
N ASP A 174 5.98 19.48 -11.57
CA ASP A 174 6.88 19.08 -10.49
C ASP A 174 7.23 17.58 -10.60
N VAL A 175 6.25 16.74 -10.96
CA VAL A 175 6.45 15.30 -11.18
C VAL A 175 7.44 15.04 -12.32
N PHE A 176 7.25 15.66 -13.49
CA PHE A 176 8.11 15.45 -14.65
C PHE A 176 9.51 16.09 -14.48
N ASN A 177 9.61 17.26 -13.85
CA ASN A 177 10.90 17.89 -13.57
C ASN A 177 11.72 17.08 -12.56
N THR A 178 11.05 16.45 -11.60
CA THR A 178 11.72 15.55 -10.64
C THR A 178 12.21 14.27 -11.32
N LEU A 179 11.44 13.70 -12.26
CA LEU A 179 11.90 12.58 -13.09
C LEU A 179 13.15 12.93 -13.91
N ARG A 180 13.20 14.12 -14.53
CA ARG A 180 14.42 14.60 -15.21
C ARG A 180 15.59 14.74 -14.25
N SER A 181 15.33 15.25 -13.04
CA SER A 181 16.36 15.39 -12.00
C SER A 181 16.89 14.03 -11.54
N MET A 182 16.02 13.02 -11.47
CA MET A 182 16.38 11.64 -11.15
C MET A 182 17.23 11.00 -12.24
N GLU A 183 16.92 11.23 -13.52
CA GLU A 183 17.68 10.75 -14.67
C GLU A 183 19.12 11.29 -14.67
N ASN A 184 19.30 12.57 -14.32
CA ASN A 184 20.62 13.21 -14.26
C ASN A 184 21.51 12.68 -13.13
N TYR A 185 20.95 11.95 -12.16
CA TYR A 185 21.70 11.43 -11.02
C TYR A 185 22.16 9.99 -11.29
N LYS A 186 23.47 9.81 -11.53
CA LYS A 186 24.10 8.57 -12.04
C LYS A 186 23.83 7.31 -11.24
N ASP A 187 23.54 7.44 -9.94
CA ASP A 187 23.30 6.31 -9.05
C ASP A 187 21.83 6.02 -8.78
N THR A 188 20.89 6.78 -9.36
CA THR A 188 19.46 6.64 -9.05
C THR A 188 18.97 5.21 -9.29
N ALA A 189 19.27 4.65 -10.46
CA ALA A 189 18.88 3.29 -10.82
C ALA A 189 19.69 2.19 -10.13
N LYS A 190 20.84 2.53 -9.53
CA LYS A 190 21.67 1.57 -8.78
C LYS A 190 21.25 1.47 -7.31
N LYS A 191 20.87 2.60 -6.70
CA LYS A 191 20.55 2.69 -5.28
C LYS A 191 19.07 2.48 -4.98
N ASN A 192 18.20 2.58 -5.98
CA ASN A 192 16.76 2.52 -5.78
C ASN A 192 16.12 1.46 -6.69
N ARG A 193 15.12 0.75 -6.14
CA ARG A 193 14.41 -0.33 -6.84
C ARG A 193 13.23 0.17 -7.69
N SER A 194 12.47 1.15 -7.20
CA SER A 194 11.20 1.58 -7.81
C SER A 194 11.20 3.07 -8.16
N VAL A 195 10.77 3.39 -9.38
CA VAL A 195 10.64 4.77 -9.87
C VAL A 195 9.68 5.55 -8.97
N TYR A 196 8.51 4.98 -8.66
CA TYR A 196 7.48 5.61 -7.83
C TYR A 196 7.99 6.01 -6.44
N ARG A 197 8.62 5.07 -5.71
CA ARG A 197 9.10 5.35 -4.34
C ARG A 197 10.16 6.44 -4.33
N THR A 198 11.06 6.41 -5.30
CA THR A 198 12.16 7.36 -5.43
C THR A 198 11.62 8.75 -5.78
N LEU A 199 10.75 8.83 -6.77
CA LEU A 199 10.09 10.05 -7.21
C LEU A 199 9.28 10.70 -6.08
N ARG A 200 8.46 9.92 -5.38
CA ARG A 200 7.67 10.38 -4.23
C ARG A 200 8.56 10.93 -3.12
N ASN A 201 9.71 10.31 -2.84
CA ASN A 201 10.64 10.80 -1.82
C ASN A 201 11.29 12.14 -2.22
N TRP A 202 11.66 12.30 -3.50
CA TRP A 202 12.23 13.54 -4.02
C TRP A 202 11.21 14.67 -4.03
N LEU A 203 9.98 14.41 -4.50
CA LEU A 203 8.88 15.37 -4.46
C LEU A 203 8.57 15.84 -3.03
N ASN A 204 8.53 14.92 -2.06
CA ASN A 204 8.34 15.28 -0.65
C ASN A 204 9.49 16.14 -0.09
N ARG A 205 10.73 15.88 -0.52
CA ARG A 205 11.89 16.69 -0.11
C ARG A 205 11.78 18.11 -0.68
N ASP A 206 11.41 18.23 -1.94
CA ASP A 206 11.41 19.50 -2.64
C ASP A 206 10.19 20.36 -2.23
N ASN A 207 9.05 19.74 -1.92
CA ASN A 207 7.90 20.42 -1.30
C ASN A 207 8.18 20.92 0.13
N LYS A 208 8.94 20.17 0.94
CA LYS A 208 9.38 20.65 2.26
C LYS A 208 10.29 21.88 2.16
N LYS A 209 11.09 22.00 1.10
CA LYS A 209 11.90 23.20 0.84
C LYS A 209 11.03 24.40 0.43
N LYS A 210 9.98 24.20 -0.37
CA LYS A 210 9.01 25.25 -0.72
C LYS A 210 8.22 25.76 0.50
N GLY A 211 7.89 24.88 1.46
CA GLY A 211 7.13 25.24 2.67
C GLY A 211 7.95 25.80 3.85
N GLY A 212 9.29 25.78 3.77
CA GLY A 212 10.20 26.28 4.82
C GLY A 212 10.68 27.72 4.62
N MET A 213 10.17 28.42 3.61
CA MET A 213 10.42 29.83 3.35
C MET A 213 9.15 30.63 3.66
N ARG A 214 8.78 30.71 4.93
CA ARG A 214 7.86 31.70 5.48
C ARG A 214 8.30 32.08 6.88
#